data_AF-A0A522QI34-F1
#
_entry.id   AF-A0A522QI34-F1
#
_cell.length_a   1.000
_cell.length_b   1.000
_cell.length_c   1.000
_cell.angle_alpha   90.00
_cell.angle_beta   90.00
_cell.angle_gamma   90.00
#
_symmetry.space_group_name_H-M   'P 1'
#
loop_
_entity.id
_entity.type
_entity.pdbx_description
1 polymer ?
#
loop_
_entity_poly.entity_id
_entity_poly.type
_entity_poly.pdbx_seq_one_letter_code
_entity_poly.pdbx_strand_id
1 'polypeptide(L)'
;MQKRIVGIENEYGVTCTFHGQRRLSPDEVARYLFRRVVSWGRSSNVFLKNGARLYLDVGSHPEYATPECDSLPSLVAHDKAGERILEGLVVDAEKRLHDEGIAGDIYLFKNNT
;
A
#
# COMPACT_ATOMS: atom_id res chain seq x y z
N MET A 1 -9.11 -11.73 -28.56
CA MET A 1 -8.81 -10.36 -28.06
C MET A 1 -7.49 -9.91 -28.67
N GLN A 2 -7.39 -8.69 -29.19
CA GLN A 2 -6.13 -8.19 -29.76
C GLN A 2 -5.13 -7.92 -28.63
N LYS A 3 -3.85 -8.29 -28.82
CA LYS A 3 -2.81 -8.14 -27.81
C LYS A 3 -2.55 -6.65 -27.53
N ARG A 4 -2.71 -6.22 -26.28
CA ARG A 4 -2.56 -4.82 -25.83
C ARG A 4 -1.91 -4.81 -24.45
N ILE A 5 -1.07 -3.81 -24.20
CA ILE A 5 -0.52 -3.54 -22.88
C ILE A 5 -1.58 -2.85 -22.01
N VAL A 6 -1.78 -3.37 -20.80
CA VAL A 6 -2.71 -2.87 -19.80
C VAL A 6 -2.05 -2.81 -18.44
N GLY A 7 -2.47 -1.85 -17.62
CA GLY A 7 -2.06 -1.68 -16.23
C GLY A 7 -3.21 -1.04 -15.43
N ILE A 8 -3.17 -1.17 -14.11
CA ILE A 8 -4.12 -0.56 -13.17
C ILE A 8 -3.35 0.16 -12.08
N GLU A 9 -3.88 1.31 -11.67
CA GLU A 9 -3.46 2.10 -10.53
C GLU A 9 -4.54 1.99 -9.45
N ASN A 10 -4.15 1.60 -8.23
CA ASN A 10 -5.06 1.49 -7.11
C ASN A 10 -4.56 2.35 -5.95
N GLU A 11 -5.38 3.32 -5.56
CA GLU A 11 -5.26 4.03 -4.29
C GLU A 11 -5.97 3.26 -3.18
N TYR A 12 -5.38 3.30 -1.98
CA TYR A 12 -5.93 2.66 -0.80
C TYR A 12 -6.25 3.71 0.26
N GLY A 13 -7.48 3.69 0.76
CA GLY A 13 -7.84 4.41 1.98
C GLY A 13 -7.08 3.82 3.17
N VAL A 14 -6.59 4.67 4.07
CA VAL A 14 -5.80 4.23 5.24
C VAL A 14 -6.33 4.86 6.52
N THR A 15 -6.45 4.06 7.59
CA THR A 15 -6.79 4.54 8.93
C THR A 15 -6.12 3.68 10.00
N CYS A 16 -5.91 4.26 11.19
CA CYS A 16 -5.48 3.54 12.38
C CYS A 16 -6.46 3.83 13.50
N THR A 17 -7.02 2.77 14.11
CA THR A 17 -8.03 2.89 15.16
C THR A 17 -7.63 2.10 16.40
N PHE A 18 -8.03 2.60 17.56
CA PHE A 18 -7.93 1.89 18.82
C PHE A 18 -9.28 1.98 19.53
N HIS A 19 -9.88 0.83 19.87
CA HIS A 19 -11.22 0.75 20.48
C HIS A 19 -12.30 1.56 19.74
N GLY A 20 -12.29 1.51 18.40
CA GLY A 20 -13.26 2.20 17.55
C GLY A 20 -13.04 3.71 17.39
N GLN A 21 -12.00 4.28 18.01
CA GLN A 21 -11.62 5.68 17.83
C GLN A 21 -10.38 5.80 16.97
N ARG A 22 -10.35 6.80 16.08
CA ARG A 22 -9.15 7.10 15.27
C ARG A 22 -8.00 7.46 16.20
N ARG A 23 -6.88 6.77 16.06
CA ARG A 23 -5.69 6.92 16.89
C ARG A 23 -4.62 7.79 16.24
N LEU A 24 -4.44 7.64 14.94
CA LEU A 24 -3.48 8.38 14.13
C LEU A 24 -4.17 9.00 12.93
N SER A 25 -3.66 10.14 12.47
CA SER A 25 -4.05 10.72 11.18
C SER A 25 -3.59 9.84 10.01
N PRO A 26 -4.27 9.88 8.85
CA PRO A 26 -3.85 9.14 7.65
C PRO A 26 -2.37 9.37 7.29
N ASP A 27 -1.90 10.62 7.39
CA ASP A 27 -0.50 10.99 7.17
C ASP A 27 0.48 10.27 8.09
N GLU A 28 0.15 10.15 9.38
CA GLU A 28 0.98 9.44 10.34
C GLU A 28 1.03 7.95 10.02
N VAL A 29 -0.11 7.34 9.73
CA VAL A 29 -0.19 5.91 9.36
C VAL A 29 0.60 5.63 8.08
N ALA A 30 0.45 6.49 7.07
CA ALA A 30 1.23 6.43 5.84
C ALA A 30 2.74 6.47 6.09
N ARG A 31 3.22 7.33 6.99
CA ARG A 31 4.64 7.36 7.39
C ARG A 31 5.08 6.05 8.04
N TYR A 32 4.25 5.44 8.89
CA TYR A 32 4.55 4.13 9.50
C TYR A 32 4.62 3.00 8.46
N LEU A 33 3.70 3.01 7.49
CA LEU A 33 3.69 2.05 6.37
C LEU A 33 4.95 2.19 5.50
N PHE A 34 5.25 3.41 5.07
CA PHE A 34 6.33 3.67 4.11
C PHE A 34 7.73 3.78 4.73
N ARG A 35 7.87 3.75 6.07
CA ARG A 35 9.19 3.70 6.72
C ARG A 35 10.05 2.54 6.18
N ARG A 36 9.44 1.37 5.92
CA ARG A 36 10.13 0.22 5.29
C ARG A 36 10.44 0.47 3.82
N VAL A 37 9.52 1.08 3.08
CA VAL A 37 9.69 1.39 1.65
C VAL A 37 10.83 2.39 1.41
N VAL A 38 10.90 3.45 2.24
CA VAL A 38 12.01 4.42 2.22
C VAL A 38 13.35 3.74 2.51
N SER A 39 13.38 2.72 3.38
CA SER A 39 14.61 1.95 3.61
C SER A 39 15.07 1.15 2.38
N TRP A 40 14.15 0.77 1.49
CA TRP A 40 14.46 0.02 0.26
C TRP A 40 14.97 0.91 -0.87
N GLY A 41 14.40 2.11 -1.03
CA GLY A 41 14.63 2.95 -2.21
C GLY A 41 15.00 4.41 -1.94
N ARG A 42 15.23 4.79 -0.68
CA ARG A 42 15.47 6.18 -0.23
C ARG A 42 14.36 7.18 -0.58
N SER A 43 13.20 6.70 -1.00
CA SER A 43 12.06 7.47 -1.48
C SER A 43 10.77 6.79 -1.06
N SER A 44 9.69 7.58 -0.90
CA SER A 44 8.33 7.07 -0.76
C SER A 44 7.72 6.62 -2.08
N ASN A 45 8.51 6.58 -3.16
CA ASN A 45 8.13 6.15 -4.49
C ASN A 45 9.21 5.20 -5.04
N VAL A 46 8.87 3.93 -5.20
CA VAL A 46 9.80 2.87 -5.59
C VAL A 46 9.19 1.94 -6.63
N PHE A 47 10.06 1.35 -7.45
CA PHE A 47 9.71 0.20 -8.27
C PHE A 47 10.07 -1.10 -7.53
N LEU A 48 9.15 -2.04 -7.52
CA LEU A 48 9.29 -3.33 -6.85
C LEU A 48 9.89 -4.37 -7.81
N LYS A 49 10.40 -5.48 -7.25
CA LYS A 49 11.01 -6.56 -8.03
C LYS A 49 10.07 -7.22 -9.05
N ASN A 50 8.76 -7.12 -8.83
CA ASN A 50 7.74 -7.63 -9.75
C ASN A 50 7.38 -6.62 -10.86
N GLY A 51 8.09 -5.49 -10.96
CA GLY A 51 7.87 -4.44 -11.95
C GLY A 51 6.79 -3.42 -11.57
N ALA A 52 6.04 -3.65 -10.49
CA ALA A 52 5.04 -2.71 -10.00
C ALA A 52 5.69 -1.44 -9.44
N ARG A 53 4.93 -0.34 -9.43
CA ARG A 53 5.29 0.88 -8.71
C ARG A 53 4.48 0.98 -7.43
N LEU A 54 5.16 1.25 -6.31
CA LEU A 54 4.53 1.50 -5.01
C LEU A 54 4.94 2.88 -4.54
N TYR A 55 3.96 3.74 -4.27
CA TYR A 55 4.25 5.10 -3.85
C TYR A 55 3.21 5.67 -2.89
N LEU A 56 3.58 6.76 -2.23
CA LEU A 56 2.67 7.58 -1.45
C LEU A 56 2.24 8.79 -2.29
N ASP A 57 0.94 8.93 -2.55
CA ASP A 57 0.39 10.07 -3.27
C ASP A 57 0.30 11.33 -2.38
N VAL A 58 0.06 12.50 -2.99
CA VAL A 58 -0.13 13.80 -2.33
C VAL A 58 -1.23 13.74 -1.26
N GLY A 59 -2.26 12.89 -1.44
CA GLY A 59 -3.32 12.66 -0.45
C GLY A 59 -2.95 11.76 0.73
N SER A 60 -1.67 11.36 0.86
CA SER A 60 -1.21 10.35 1.84
C SER A 60 -1.83 8.96 1.65
N HIS A 61 -2.37 8.66 0.47
CA HIS A 61 -2.83 7.33 0.13
C HIS A 61 -1.65 6.47 -0.34
N PRO A 62 -1.49 5.25 0.21
CA PRO A 62 -0.68 4.22 -0.43
C PRO A 62 -1.26 3.90 -1.81
N GLU A 63 -0.42 3.94 -2.83
CA GLU A 63 -0.81 3.64 -4.19
C GLU A 63 0.07 2.54 -4.79
N TYR A 64 -0.59 1.55 -5.40
CA TYR A 64 0.05 0.45 -6.11
C TYR A 64 -0.38 0.44 -7.57
N ALA A 65 0.58 0.66 -8.47
CA ALA A 65 0.41 0.51 -9.90
C ALA A 65 1.01 -0.82 -10.37
N THR A 66 0.21 -1.63 -11.05
CA THR A 66 0.67 -2.93 -11.59
C THR A 66 1.79 -2.73 -12.62
N PRO A 67 2.69 -3.70 -12.83
CA PRO A 67 3.50 -3.70 -14.04
C PRO A 67 2.61 -3.80 -15.29
N GLU A 68 3.20 -3.48 -16.43
CA GLU A 68 2.59 -3.68 -17.74
C GLU A 68 2.27 -5.16 -17.97
N CYS A 69 1.00 -5.47 -18.22
CA CYS A 69 0.51 -6.81 -18.50
C CYS A 69 0.00 -6.89 -19.94
N ASP A 70 0.16 -8.04 -20.61
CA ASP A 70 -0.35 -8.29 -21.96
C ASP A 70 -1.60 -9.20 -21.98
N SER A 71 -2.09 -9.60 -20.80
CA SER A 71 -3.24 -10.46 -20.60
C SER A 71 -3.98 -10.12 -19.30
N LEU A 72 -5.31 -10.31 -19.29
CA LEU A 72 -6.14 -10.04 -18.11
C LEU A 72 -5.81 -10.93 -16.90
N PRO A 73 -5.52 -12.25 -17.05
CA PRO A 73 -5.13 -13.06 -15.90
C PRO A 73 -3.85 -12.56 -15.23
N SER A 74 -2.86 -12.10 -16.02
CA SER A 74 -1.64 -11.49 -15.48
C SER A 74 -1.96 -10.19 -14.74
N LEU A 75 -2.80 -9.34 -15.33
CA LEU A 75 -3.22 -8.07 -14.70
C LEU A 75 -3.89 -8.31 -13.34
N VAL A 76 -4.85 -9.24 -13.27
CA VAL A 76 -5.55 -9.61 -12.03
C VAL A 76 -4.59 -10.19 -11.01
N ALA A 77 -3.64 -11.04 -11.42
CA ALA A 77 -2.64 -11.60 -10.52
C ALA A 77 -1.74 -10.50 -9.92
N HIS A 78 -1.32 -9.53 -10.73
CA HIS A 78 -0.50 -8.41 -10.25
C HIS A 78 -1.27 -7.43 -9.37
N ASP A 79 -2.55 -7.19 -9.67
CA ASP A 79 -3.46 -6.40 -8.83
C ASP A 79 -3.60 -7.04 -7.44
N LYS A 80 -3.87 -8.36 -7.40
CA LYS A 80 -3.93 -9.12 -6.13
C LYS A 80 -2.59 -9.23 -5.41
N ALA A 81 -1.49 -9.27 -6.13
CA ALA A 81 -0.16 -9.19 -5.52
C ALA A 81 0.05 -7.86 -4.78
N GLY A 82 -0.50 -6.75 -5.30
CA GLY A 82 -0.48 -5.45 -4.64
C GLY A 82 -1.16 -5.47 -3.27
N GLU A 83 -2.35 -6.08 -3.18
CA GLU A 83 -3.06 -6.26 -1.90
C GLU A 83 -2.21 -7.02 -0.88
N ARG A 84 -1.52 -8.09 -1.29
CA ARG A 84 -0.64 -8.88 -0.39
C ARG A 84 0.62 -8.14 0.05
N ILE A 85 1.19 -7.32 -0.83
CA ILE A 85 2.37 -6.51 -0.49
C ILE A 85 1.99 -5.45 0.54
N LEU A 86 0.86 -4.76 0.35
CA LEU A 86 0.35 -3.77 1.27
C LEU A 86 -0.05 -4.37 2.62
N GLU A 87 -0.68 -5.54 2.64
CA GLU A 87 -0.96 -6.32 3.85
C GLU A 87 0.33 -6.62 4.64
N GLY A 88 1.41 -7.00 3.97
CA GLY A 88 2.71 -7.17 4.61
C GLY A 88 3.26 -5.88 5.23
N LEU A 89 3.08 -4.73 4.58
CA LEU A 89 3.49 -3.42 5.12
C LEU A 89 2.67 -3.02 6.35
N VAL A 90 1.38 -3.35 6.38
CA VAL A 90 0.51 -3.16 7.55
C VAL A 90 1.04 -3.93 8.74
N VAL A 91 1.29 -5.23 8.58
CA VAL A 91 1.82 -6.08 9.67
C VAL A 91 3.13 -5.52 10.24
N ASP A 92 4.05 -5.08 9.37
CA ASP A 92 5.28 -4.46 9.84
C ASP A 92 5.06 -3.13 10.57
N ALA A 93 4.09 -2.34 10.11
CA ALA A 93 3.76 -1.03 10.68
C ALA A 93 3.10 -1.19 12.05
N GLU A 94 2.16 -2.11 12.21
CA GLU A 94 1.52 -2.44 13.49
C GLU A 94 2.53 -2.97 14.50
N LYS A 95 3.44 -3.84 14.08
CA LYS A 95 4.54 -4.29 14.94
C LYS A 95 5.36 -3.12 15.47
N ARG A 96 5.72 -2.15 14.60
CA ARG A 96 6.44 -0.95 15.02
C ARG A 96 5.62 -0.08 15.98
N LEU A 97 4.33 0.12 15.71
CA LEU A 97 3.44 0.86 16.61
C LEU A 97 3.43 0.22 18.00
N HIS A 98 3.29 -1.10 18.06
CA HIS A 98 3.31 -1.85 19.31
C HIS A 98 4.66 -1.74 20.03
N ASP A 99 5.78 -1.87 19.32
CA ASP A 99 7.14 -1.72 19.88
C ASP A 99 7.37 -0.30 20.44
N GLU A 100 6.71 0.72 19.88
CA GLU A 100 6.71 2.11 20.36
C GLU A 100 5.65 2.38 21.46
N GLY A 101 4.92 1.35 21.91
CA GLY A 101 3.89 1.45 22.96
C GLY A 101 2.57 2.08 22.49
N ILE A 102 2.35 2.17 21.18
CA ILE A 102 1.14 2.70 20.57
C ILE A 102 0.23 1.52 20.20
N ALA A 103 -0.85 1.34 20.95
CA ALA A 103 -1.90 0.39 20.59
C ALA A 103 -2.79 0.95 19.47
N GLY A 104 -3.03 0.17 18.43
CA GLY A 104 -3.93 0.49 17.33
C GLY A 104 -3.79 -0.49 16.17
N ASP A 105 -4.90 -0.71 15.48
CA ASP A 105 -4.99 -1.55 14.29
C ASP A 105 -5.02 -0.67 13.05
N ILE A 106 -4.23 -1.00 12.03
CA ILE A 106 -4.18 -0.31 10.75
C ILE A 106 -5.10 -1.02 9.76
N TYR A 107 -5.97 -0.25 9.11
CA TYR A 107 -6.84 -0.74 8.05
C TYR A 107 -6.47 -0.09 6.73
N LEU A 108 -6.43 -0.92 5.68
CA LEU A 108 -6.36 -0.50 4.29
C LEU A 108 -7.65 -0.87 3.57
N PHE A 109 -8.19 0.08 2.82
CA PHE A 109 -9.42 -0.10 2.06
C PHE A 109 -9.16 0.10 0.59
N LYS A 110 -9.50 -0.93 -0.20
CA LYS A 110 -9.56 -0.84 -1.66
C LYS A 110 -10.99 -0.49 -2.07
N ASN A 111 -11.39 0.75 -1.83
CA ASN A 111 -12.71 1.30 -2.08
C ASN A 111 -12.60 2.72 -2.65
N ASN A 112 -13.73 3.39 -2.83
CA ASN A 112 -13.79 4.75 -3.38
C ASN A 112 -14.61 5.73 -2.52
N THR A 113 -15.13 5.29 -1.35
CA THR A 113 -15.80 6.12 -0.34
C THR A 113 -15.84 5.45 1.01
#